data_AF-A0A3N4H8T0-F1
#
_entry.id   AF-A0A3N4H8T0-F1
#
_cell.length_a   1.000
_cell.length_b   1.000
_cell.length_c   1.000
_cell.angle_alpha   90.00
_cell.angle_beta   90.00
_cell.angle_gamma   90.00
#
_symmetry.space_group_name_H-M   'P 1'
#
loop_
_entity.id
_entity.type
_entity.pdbx_description
1 polymer ?
#
loop_
_entity_poly.entity_id
_entity_poly.type
_entity_poly.pdbx_seq_one_letter_code
_entity_poly.pdbx_strand_id
1 'polypeptide(L)'
;MEEGNFYLVNEPDATTYFQFRPAEDKLYESVLDLAFATGDLYDWISNWAICAGDTEATGSDHEMCRFEILHDGTATVPSPTAPRYNWKKADWKVFHSTLQQSVANHKMAWTLLMATQHRHSSLDQAAELLRDLIVAAVKASVPRLRLHPRSKAWWTQELTNKRKAMKTSQRVMKLLPSEDSHARCKQRRNDYFRSIKKSKTDMWNQYVED
;
A
#
# COMPACT_ATOMS: atom_id res chain seq x y z
N MET A 1 -21.74 6.57 -32.82
CA MET A 1 -21.65 5.32 -32.04
C MET A 1 -22.03 4.11 -32.88
N GLU A 2 -23.02 4.22 -33.77
CA GLU A 2 -23.44 3.12 -34.67
C GLU A 2 -22.44 2.75 -35.77
N GLU A 3 -21.52 3.63 -36.17
CA GLU A 3 -20.58 3.35 -37.28
C GLU A 3 -19.31 2.57 -36.87
N GLY A 4 -19.04 2.40 -35.57
CA GLY A 4 -17.76 1.85 -35.07
C GLY A 4 -17.82 0.51 -34.35
N ASN A 5 -19.01 -0.08 -34.14
CA ASN A 5 -19.21 -1.30 -33.33
C ASN A 5 -18.52 -1.26 -31.95
N PHE A 6 -18.63 -0.13 -31.27
CA PHE A 6 -18.16 0.04 -29.90
C PHE A 6 -19.32 -0.04 -28.92
N TYR A 7 -19.10 -0.76 -27.82
CA TYR A 7 -20.05 -0.95 -26.74
C TYR A 7 -19.63 -0.12 -25.54
N LEU A 8 -20.60 0.58 -24.93
CA LEU A 8 -20.38 1.38 -23.73
C LEU A 8 -20.20 0.46 -22.52
N VAL A 9 -19.11 0.67 -21.79
CA VAL A 9 -18.76 -0.12 -20.59
C VAL A 9 -19.32 0.52 -19.32
N ASN A 10 -19.48 1.85 -19.31
CA ASN A 10 -19.98 2.57 -18.13
C ASN A 10 -21.34 2.07 -17.67
N GLU A 11 -21.53 1.99 -16.36
CA GLU A 11 -22.88 1.90 -15.80
C GLU A 11 -23.61 3.24 -15.98
N PRO A 12 -24.92 3.21 -16.30
CA PRO A 12 -25.73 4.42 -16.40
C PRO A 12 -25.67 5.28 -15.13
N ASP A 13 -25.69 6.60 -15.32
CA ASP A 13 -25.79 7.63 -14.25
C ASP A 13 -24.66 7.64 -13.21
N ALA A 14 -23.57 6.92 -13.46
CA ALA A 14 -22.41 6.92 -12.59
C ALA A 14 -21.57 8.19 -12.78
N THR A 15 -21.67 9.14 -11.83
CA THR A 15 -20.92 10.41 -11.82
C THR A 15 -19.42 10.19 -11.96
N THR A 16 -18.78 10.86 -12.93
CA THR A 16 -17.33 10.80 -13.15
C THR A 16 -16.63 12.12 -12.85
N TYR A 17 -17.38 13.20 -12.71
CA TYR A 17 -16.85 14.54 -12.48
C TYR A 17 -17.70 15.26 -11.44
N PHE A 18 -17.04 15.97 -10.53
CA PHE A 18 -17.70 16.84 -9.57
C PHE A 18 -16.95 18.17 -9.41
N GLN A 19 -17.68 19.26 -9.28
CA GLN A 19 -17.12 20.60 -9.09
C GLN A 19 -17.89 21.36 -8.02
N PHE A 20 -17.18 21.94 -7.05
CA PHE A 20 -17.81 22.82 -6.07
C PHE A 20 -18.15 24.17 -6.71
N ARG A 21 -19.40 24.61 -6.54
CA ARG A 21 -19.92 25.90 -7.02
C ARG A 21 -20.17 26.82 -5.81
N PRO A 22 -19.26 27.79 -5.55
CA PRO A 22 -19.37 28.66 -4.36
C PRO A 22 -20.66 29.49 -4.32
N ALA A 23 -21.15 29.94 -5.48
CA ALA A 23 -22.36 30.76 -5.56
C ALA A 23 -23.63 30.05 -5.06
N GLU A 24 -23.62 28.71 -5.04
CA GLU A 24 -24.78 27.89 -4.69
C GLU A 24 -24.53 26.99 -3.47
N ASP A 25 -23.31 27.01 -2.91
CA ASP A 25 -22.83 26.06 -1.89
C ASP A 25 -23.19 24.60 -2.24
N LYS A 26 -23.06 24.25 -3.52
CA LYS A 26 -23.44 22.94 -4.05
C LYS A 26 -22.31 22.30 -4.84
N LEU A 27 -22.39 20.98 -4.95
CA LEU A 27 -21.62 20.22 -5.93
C LEU A 27 -22.42 20.09 -7.21
N TYR A 28 -21.77 20.50 -8.30
CA TYR A 28 -22.19 20.14 -9.64
C TYR A 28 -21.57 18.77 -9.97
N GLU A 29 -22.39 17.85 -10.47
CA GLU A 29 -21.98 16.51 -10.86
C GLU A 29 -22.30 16.27 -12.34
N SER A 30 -21.42 15.55 -13.04
CA SER A 30 -21.66 15.17 -14.43
C SER A 30 -20.94 13.87 -14.80
N VAL A 31 -21.41 13.25 -15.89
CA VAL A 31 -20.82 12.05 -16.50
C VAL A 31 -20.09 12.49 -17.76
N LEU A 32 -18.77 12.68 -17.66
CA LEU A 32 -17.94 13.17 -18.78
C LEU A 32 -16.96 12.10 -19.29
N ASP A 33 -16.59 11.15 -18.43
CA ASP A 33 -15.57 10.15 -18.73
C ASP A 33 -16.24 8.83 -19.13
N LEU A 34 -16.18 8.51 -20.43
CA LEU A 34 -16.79 7.31 -21.00
C LEU A 34 -15.73 6.30 -21.46
N ALA A 35 -15.97 5.03 -21.17
CA ALA A 35 -15.17 3.90 -21.58
C ALA A 35 -15.96 3.04 -22.59
N PHE A 36 -15.32 2.75 -23.71
CA PHE A 36 -15.89 1.96 -24.79
C PHE A 36 -14.97 0.79 -25.12
N ALA A 37 -15.54 -0.32 -25.57
CA ALA A 37 -14.78 -1.49 -26.02
C ALA A 37 -15.35 -2.03 -27.34
N THR A 38 -14.52 -2.70 -28.12
CA THR A 38 -14.97 -3.48 -29.28
C THR A 38 -15.72 -4.73 -28.80
N GLY A 39 -16.56 -5.32 -29.67
CA GLY A 39 -17.31 -6.53 -29.33
C GLY A 39 -16.43 -7.65 -28.77
N ASP A 40 -15.29 -7.92 -29.40
CA ASP A 40 -14.37 -8.99 -28.99
C ASP A 40 -13.79 -8.80 -27.58
N LEU A 41 -13.66 -7.55 -27.11
CA LEU A 41 -13.11 -7.22 -25.79
C LEU A 41 -14.21 -6.99 -24.75
N TYR A 42 -15.41 -6.60 -25.18
CA TYR A 42 -16.49 -6.19 -24.28
C TYR A 42 -16.85 -7.29 -23.28
N ASP A 43 -16.97 -8.52 -23.76
CA ASP A 43 -17.29 -9.69 -22.93
C ASP A 43 -16.19 -10.05 -21.92
N TRP A 44 -14.98 -9.54 -22.12
CA TRP A 44 -13.83 -9.78 -21.26
C TRP A 44 -13.65 -8.68 -20.22
N ILE A 45 -14.39 -7.58 -20.35
CA ILE A 45 -14.37 -6.50 -19.36
C ILE A 45 -15.38 -6.81 -18.26
N SER A 46 -14.90 -6.80 -17.02
CA SER A 46 -15.73 -7.00 -15.83
C SER A 46 -15.44 -5.96 -14.75
N ASN A 47 -16.26 -5.93 -13.70
CA ASN A 47 -16.03 -5.13 -12.50
C ASN A 47 -15.82 -3.63 -12.78
N TRP A 48 -16.52 -3.10 -13.79
CA TRP A 48 -16.55 -1.66 -14.02
C TRP A 48 -17.15 -0.97 -12.78
N ALA A 49 -16.50 0.07 -12.31
CA ALA A 49 -17.03 0.89 -11.23
C ALA A 49 -16.34 2.24 -11.20
N ILE A 50 -17.06 3.25 -10.69
CA ILE A 50 -16.44 4.45 -10.19
C ILE A 50 -15.86 4.16 -8.81
N CYS A 51 -14.57 4.46 -8.62
CA CYS A 51 -13.93 4.41 -7.31
C CYS A 51 -14.28 5.65 -6.48
N ALA A 52 -15.58 5.92 -6.33
CA ALA A 52 -16.08 6.99 -5.51
C ALA A 52 -15.73 6.69 -4.03
N GLY A 53 -15.12 7.66 -3.35
CA GLY A 53 -14.86 7.57 -1.91
C GLY A 53 -13.52 6.94 -1.47
N ASP A 54 -13.56 6.23 -0.33
CA ASP A 54 -12.41 5.96 0.55
C ASP A 54 -11.32 5.05 -0.04
N THR A 55 -11.56 4.34 -1.14
CA THR A 55 -10.59 3.41 -1.70
C THR A 55 -9.47 4.12 -2.46
N GLU A 56 -9.76 5.10 -3.33
CA GLU A 56 -8.73 5.68 -4.23
C GLU A 56 -8.97 7.16 -4.60
N ALA A 57 -9.24 8.02 -3.61
CA ALA A 57 -9.28 9.47 -3.86
C ALA A 57 -8.00 9.97 -4.55
N THR A 58 -8.16 10.47 -5.78
CA THR A 58 -7.10 10.99 -6.65
C THR A 58 -6.69 12.41 -6.29
N GLY A 59 -7.54 13.15 -5.58
CA GLY A 59 -7.41 14.59 -5.39
C GLY A 59 -7.81 15.43 -6.61
N SER A 60 -8.27 14.78 -7.69
CA SER A 60 -8.90 15.44 -8.83
C SER A 60 -10.38 15.70 -8.53
N ASP A 61 -10.95 16.61 -9.31
CA ASP A 61 -12.39 16.79 -9.59
C ASP A 61 -12.99 15.67 -10.46
N HIS A 62 -12.16 14.88 -11.15
CA HIS A 62 -12.56 13.62 -11.79
C HIS A 62 -12.45 12.42 -10.84
N GLU A 63 -13.41 11.52 -10.92
CA GLU A 63 -13.43 10.24 -10.25
C GLU A 63 -12.67 9.19 -11.07
N MET A 64 -12.02 8.26 -10.37
CA MET A 64 -11.30 7.18 -11.03
C MET A 64 -12.28 6.11 -11.50
N CYS A 65 -12.37 5.89 -12.82
CA CYS A 65 -13.02 4.72 -13.39
C CYS A 65 -12.09 3.51 -13.27
N ARG A 66 -12.60 2.39 -12.76
CA ARG A 66 -11.90 1.10 -12.79
C ARG A 66 -12.71 0.09 -13.58
N PHE A 67 -12.03 -0.85 -14.21
CA PHE A 67 -12.58 -2.08 -14.76
C PHE A 67 -11.43 -3.08 -14.85
N GLU A 68 -11.78 -4.35 -15.00
CA GLU A 68 -10.83 -5.45 -15.14
C GLU A 68 -11.00 -6.07 -16.52
N ILE A 69 -9.89 -6.42 -17.16
CA ILE A 69 -9.91 -7.21 -18.40
C ILE A 69 -9.48 -8.61 -18.02
N LEU A 70 -10.41 -9.55 -18.12
CA LEU A 70 -10.17 -10.96 -17.86
C LEU A 70 -9.53 -11.58 -19.10
N HIS A 71 -8.42 -12.29 -18.92
CA HIS A 71 -7.80 -13.06 -19.99
C HIS A 71 -7.32 -14.40 -19.43
N ASP A 72 -7.72 -15.48 -20.11
CA ASP A 72 -7.22 -16.81 -19.81
C ASP A 72 -5.71 -16.87 -20.06
N GLY A 73 -4.95 -17.36 -19.08
CA GLY A 73 -3.53 -17.68 -19.26
C GLY A 73 -2.52 -16.63 -18.77
N THR A 74 -2.92 -15.67 -17.92
CA THR A 74 -1.92 -14.85 -17.22
C THR A 74 -1.21 -15.65 -16.14
N ALA A 75 -0.08 -16.27 -16.51
CA ALA A 75 0.85 -16.87 -15.56
C ALA A 75 1.35 -15.79 -14.60
N THR A 76 0.94 -15.85 -13.34
CA THR A 76 1.47 -14.97 -12.30
C THR A 76 2.95 -15.30 -12.10
N VAL A 77 3.84 -14.42 -12.54
CA VAL A 77 5.27 -14.58 -12.28
C VAL A 77 5.50 -14.33 -10.79
N PRO A 78 6.09 -15.27 -10.04
CA PRO A 78 6.44 -15.04 -8.65
C PRO A 78 7.41 -13.85 -8.57
N SER A 79 7.21 -12.98 -7.58
CA SER A 79 8.11 -11.84 -7.34
C SER A 79 9.56 -12.35 -7.24
N PRO A 80 10.51 -11.80 -8.01
CA PRO A 80 11.91 -12.24 -7.97
C PRO A 80 12.59 -11.89 -6.64
N THR A 81 11.93 -11.12 -5.78
CA THR A 81 12.51 -10.61 -4.53
C THR A 81 12.10 -11.48 -3.35
N ALA A 82 13.08 -12.15 -2.73
CA ALA A 82 12.89 -12.85 -1.46
C ALA A 82 12.35 -11.88 -0.37
N PRO A 83 11.44 -12.33 0.50
CA PRO A 83 10.88 -11.50 1.55
C PRO A 83 11.98 -11.05 2.54
N ARG A 84 12.22 -9.75 2.62
CA ARG A 84 13.19 -9.13 3.55
C ARG A 84 12.51 -8.80 4.88
N TYR A 85 13.28 -8.66 5.97
CA TYR A 85 12.75 -8.15 7.24
C TYR A 85 12.72 -6.62 7.26
N ASN A 86 11.70 -6.04 7.92
CA ASN A 86 11.61 -4.60 8.12
C ASN A 86 12.16 -4.20 9.50
N TRP A 87 13.49 -4.02 9.57
CA TRP A 87 14.19 -3.68 10.81
C TRP A 87 13.76 -2.34 11.43
N LYS A 88 13.25 -1.40 10.61
CA LYS A 88 12.69 -0.12 11.12
C LYS A 88 11.43 -0.31 11.96
N LYS A 89 10.76 -1.46 11.84
CA LYS A 89 9.56 -1.82 12.59
C LYS A 89 9.79 -3.00 13.55
N ALA A 90 11.03 -3.31 13.88
CA ALA A 90 11.35 -4.36 14.84
C ALA A 90 10.83 -3.97 16.24
N ASP A 91 10.08 -4.87 16.87
CA ASP A 91 9.74 -4.75 18.28
C ASP A 91 10.86 -5.37 19.13
N TRP A 92 11.81 -4.53 19.54
CA TRP A 92 12.97 -4.98 20.31
C TRP A 92 12.60 -5.53 21.69
N LYS A 93 11.45 -5.13 22.26
CA LYS A 93 10.98 -5.65 23.54
C LYS A 93 10.50 -7.10 23.37
N VAL A 94 9.72 -7.37 22.33
CA VAL A 94 9.29 -8.74 21.97
C VAL A 94 10.49 -9.60 21.57
N PHE A 95 11.43 -9.04 20.82
CA PHE A 95 12.66 -9.76 20.46
C PHE A 95 13.40 -10.24 21.71
N HIS A 96 13.64 -9.32 22.64
CA HIS A 96 14.40 -9.59 23.86
C HIS A 96 13.70 -10.63 24.74
N SER A 97 12.39 -10.47 25.00
CA SER A 97 11.64 -11.43 25.82
C SER A 97 11.59 -12.81 25.17
N THR A 98 11.36 -12.87 23.85
CA THR A 98 11.31 -14.14 23.11
C THR A 98 12.65 -14.86 23.13
N LEU A 99 13.75 -14.13 22.93
CA LEU A 99 15.09 -14.70 22.96
C LEU A 99 15.45 -15.20 24.37
N GLN A 100 15.18 -14.41 25.41
CA GLN A 100 15.43 -14.81 26.79
C GLN A 100 14.67 -16.08 27.18
N GLN A 101 13.37 -16.14 26.86
CA GLN A 101 12.55 -17.32 27.12
C GLN A 101 13.08 -18.54 26.35
N SER A 102 13.45 -18.36 25.08
CA SER A 102 13.96 -19.44 24.24
C SER A 102 15.30 -19.96 24.75
N VAL A 103 16.20 -19.08 25.20
CA VAL A 103 17.48 -19.47 25.84
C VAL A 103 17.23 -20.22 27.14
N ALA A 104 16.30 -19.76 27.98
CA ALA A 104 15.96 -20.45 29.22
C ALA A 104 15.44 -21.88 28.96
N ASN A 105 14.57 -22.04 27.96
CA ASN A 105 14.00 -23.34 27.58
C ASN A 105 15.06 -24.32 27.02
N HIS A 106 16.11 -23.82 26.38
CA HIS A 106 17.16 -24.64 25.76
C HIS A 106 18.43 -24.74 26.61
N LYS A 107 18.42 -24.26 27.86
CA LYS A 107 19.59 -24.22 28.75
C LYS A 107 20.23 -25.59 28.94
N MET A 108 19.41 -26.64 29.13
CA MET A 108 19.92 -28.00 29.32
C MET A 108 20.61 -28.56 28.07
N ALA A 109 20.00 -28.35 26.89
CA ALA A 109 20.59 -28.76 25.61
C ALA A 109 21.92 -28.06 25.36
N TRP A 110 21.99 -26.76 25.65
CA TRP A 110 23.22 -25.99 25.57
C TRP A 110 24.31 -26.54 26.50
N THR A 111 23.98 -26.82 27.77
CA THR A 111 24.95 -27.37 28.73
C THR A 111 25.52 -28.72 28.27
N LEU A 112 24.69 -29.60 27.69
CA LEU A 112 25.15 -30.90 27.17
C LEU A 112 26.10 -30.74 25.97
N LEU A 113 25.78 -29.82 25.06
CA LEU A 113 26.63 -29.52 23.91
C LEU A 113 27.99 -28.96 24.34
N MET A 114 28.00 -28.04 25.32
CA MET A 114 29.25 -27.47 25.83
C MET A 114 30.09 -28.47 26.64
N ALA A 115 29.45 -29.41 27.35
CA ALA A 115 30.18 -30.49 28.04
C ALA A 115 30.93 -31.41 27.06
N THR A 116 30.49 -31.49 25.80
CA THR A 116 31.11 -32.31 24.75
C THR A 116 31.79 -31.48 23.65
N GLN A 117 32.13 -30.22 23.94
CA GLN A 117 32.70 -29.24 22.98
C GLN A 117 33.99 -29.68 22.28
N HIS A 118 34.72 -30.66 22.83
CA HIS A 118 35.92 -31.22 22.20
C HIS A 118 35.61 -32.00 20.91
N ARG A 119 34.33 -32.27 20.62
CA ARG A 119 33.86 -32.84 19.36
C ARG A 119 33.40 -31.71 18.45
N HIS A 120 33.93 -31.66 17.23
CA HIS A 120 33.53 -30.68 16.21
C HIS A 120 32.00 -30.63 16.01
N SER A 121 31.35 -31.80 15.96
CA SER A 121 29.89 -31.90 15.81
C SER A 121 29.10 -31.21 16.93
N SER A 122 29.61 -31.17 18.16
CA SER A 122 28.93 -30.53 19.29
C SER A 122 28.98 -29.00 19.20
N LEU A 123 30.07 -28.46 18.62
CA LEU A 123 30.20 -27.03 18.36
C LEU A 123 29.29 -26.58 17.21
N ASP A 124 29.21 -27.36 16.13
CA ASP A 124 28.30 -27.08 15.02
C ASP A 124 26.84 -27.08 15.49
N GLN A 125 26.44 -28.08 16.28
CA GLN A 125 25.10 -28.14 16.86
C GLN A 125 24.80 -26.97 17.82
N ALA A 126 25.79 -26.52 18.59
CA ALA A 126 25.63 -25.33 19.43
C ALA A 126 25.45 -24.05 18.59
N ALA A 127 26.19 -23.92 17.50
CA ALA A 127 26.06 -22.80 16.58
C ALA A 127 24.68 -22.80 15.88
N GLU A 128 24.21 -23.97 15.45
CA GLU A 128 22.86 -24.14 14.88
C GLU A 128 21.77 -23.78 15.89
N LEU A 129 21.89 -24.25 17.13
CA LEU A 129 20.96 -23.91 18.20
C LEU A 129 20.93 -22.39 18.41
N LEU A 130 22.08 -21.73 18.54
CA LEU A 130 22.15 -20.28 18.72
C LEU A 130 21.50 -19.52 17.55
N ARG A 131 21.85 -19.92 16.30
CA ARG A 131 21.26 -19.36 15.08
C ARG A 131 19.74 -19.48 15.12
N ASP A 132 19.21 -20.66 15.44
CA ASP A 132 17.78 -20.93 15.37
C ASP A 132 17.00 -20.17 16.44
N LEU A 133 17.56 -20.01 17.64
CA LEU A 133 16.98 -19.17 18.69
C LEU A 133 16.90 -17.70 18.25
N ILE A 134 17.98 -17.17 17.64
CA ILE A 134 18.00 -15.80 17.11
C ILE A 134 17.00 -15.66 15.97
N VAL A 135 16.97 -16.59 15.01
CA VAL A 135 16.06 -16.56 13.87
C VAL A 135 14.60 -16.66 14.33
N ALA A 136 14.29 -17.47 15.33
CA ALA A 136 12.96 -17.57 15.91
C ALA A 136 12.53 -16.25 16.57
N ALA A 137 13.43 -15.63 17.35
CA ALA A 137 13.18 -14.32 17.95
C ALA A 137 12.94 -13.24 16.87
N VAL A 138 13.75 -13.21 15.80
CA VAL A 138 13.56 -12.28 14.66
C VAL A 138 12.21 -12.52 13.98
N LYS A 139 11.82 -13.79 13.74
CA LYS A 139 10.52 -14.12 13.11
C LYS A 139 9.34 -13.65 13.95
N ALA A 140 9.47 -13.68 15.29
CA ALA A 140 8.42 -13.25 16.21
C ALA A 140 8.33 -11.73 16.35
N SER A 141 9.45 -11.01 16.24
CA SER A 141 9.52 -9.58 16.57
C SER A 141 9.66 -8.63 15.39
N VAL A 142 10.15 -9.12 14.24
CA VAL A 142 10.44 -8.29 13.07
C VAL A 142 9.47 -8.63 11.95
N PRO A 143 8.56 -7.71 11.58
CA PRO A 143 7.63 -7.96 10.51
C PRO A 143 8.37 -8.09 9.17
N ARG A 144 7.87 -8.99 8.31
CA ARG A 144 8.37 -9.10 6.94
C ARG A 144 7.98 -7.88 6.12
N LEU A 145 8.92 -7.38 5.35
CA LEU A 145 8.72 -6.32 4.37
C LEU A 145 7.89 -6.89 3.21
N ARG A 146 6.69 -6.34 3.03
CA ARG A 146 5.83 -6.64 1.89
C ARG A 146 6.24 -5.74 0.73
N LEU A 147 7.24 -6.18 -0.04
CA LEU A 147 7.63 -5.52 -1.28
C LEU A 147 6.63 -5.91 -2.37
N HIS A 148 5.91 -4.92 -2.87
CA HIS A 148 5.08 -5.06 -4.05
C HIS A 148 5.77 -4.31 -5.20
N PRO A 149 5.62 -4.73 -6.47
CA PRO A 149 6.17 -3.97 -7.62
C PRO A 149 5.72 -2.50 -7.67
N ARG A 150 4.58 -2.19 -7.03
CA ARG A 150 4.04 -0.83 -6.90
C ARG A 150 4.45 -0.09 -5.61
N SER A 151 5.22 -0.73 -4.73
CA SER A 151 5.76 -0.10 -3.51
C SER A 151 6.74 1.00 -3.90
N LYS A 152 6.65 2.15 -3.24
CA LYS A 152 7.49 3.33 -3.54
C LYS A 152 8.43 3.60 -2.37
N ALA A 153 9.73 3.69 -2.64
CA ALA A 153 10.74 3.90 -1.59
C ALA A 153 10.59 5.24 -0.85
N TRP A 154 10.10 6.28 -1.54
CA TRP A 154 9.80 7.60 -0.96
C TRP A 154 8.49 7.65 -0.16
N TRP A 155 7.76 6.53 -0.05
CA TRP A 155 6.47 6.51 0.64
C TRP A 155 6.65 6.39 2.16
N THR A 156 6.17 7.38 2.91
CA THR A 156 6.31 7.45 4.36
C THR A 156 4.98 7.28 5.10
N GLN A 157 5.05 7.03 6.42
CA GLN A 157 3.86 7.00 7.27
C GLN A 157 3.16 8.37 7.32
N GLU A 158 3.93 9.46 7.26
CA GLU A 158 3.38 10.82 7.16
C GLU A 158 2.53 11.00 5.90
N LEU A 159 3.03 10.55 4.73
CA LEU A 159 2.25 10.58 3.48
C LEU A 159 0.98 9.72 3.55
N THR A 160 1.05 8.59 4.26
CA THR A 160 -0.14 7.77 4.52
C THR A 160 -1.18 8.54 5.33
N ASN A 161 -0.76 9.25 6.37
CA ASN A 161 -1.65 10.04 7.21
C ASN A 161 -2.22 11.24 6.45
N LYS A 162 -1.41 11.95 5.66
CA LYS A 162 -1.85 13.07 4.81
C LYS A 162 -2.83 12.60 3.71
N ARG A 163 -2.59 11.44 3.09
CA ARG A 163 -3.55 10.82 2.15
C ARG A 163 -4.89 10.55 2.82
N LYS A 164 -4.89 9.99 4.04
CA LYS A 164 -6.13 9.75 4.80
C LYS A 164 -6.85 11.07 5.10
N ALA A 165 -6.13 12.09 5.56
CA ALA A 165 -6.73 13.41 5.84
C ALA A 165 -7.35 14.05 4.59
N MET A 166 -6.66 13.96 3.45
CA MET A 166 -7.20 14.41 2.16
C MET A 166 -8.49 13.66 1.80
N LYS A 167 -8.46 12.31 1.84
CA LYS A 167 -9.63 11.44 1.59
C LYS A 167 -10.83 11.85 2.44
N THR A 168 -10.63 11.96 3.75
CA THR A 168 -11.69 12.38 4.68
C THR A 168 -12.23 13.77 4.36
N SER A 169 -11.37 14.74 4.05
CA SER A 169 -11.83 16.10 3.71
C SER A 169 -12.61 16.15 2.39
N GLN A 170 -12.22 15.37 1.38
CA GLN A 170 -12.93 15.28 0.11
C GLN A 170 -14.31 14.62 0.29
N ARG A 171 -14.41 13.59 1.14
CA ARG A 171 -15.69 12.99 1.52
C ARG A 171 -16.60 13.99 2.22
N VAL A 172 -16.08 14.75 3.17
CA VAL A 172 -16.88 15.78 3.88
C VAL A 172 -17.38 16.84 2.90
N MET A 173 -16.53 17.30 1.99
CA MET A 173 -16.92 18.23 0.93
C MET A 173 -18.01 17.65 0.01
N LYS A 174 -17.98 16.34 -0.27
CA LYS A 174 -19.02 15.65 -1.05
C LYS A 174 -20.36 15.52 -0.34
N LEU A 175 -20.32 15.18 0.95
CA LEU A 175 -21.52 14.99 1.76
C LEU A 175 -22.18 16.30 2.19
N LEU A 176 -21.36 17.31 2.51
CA LEU A 176 -21.78 18.60 3.04
C LEU A 176 -21.00 19.71 2.31
N PRO A 177 -21.34 20.00 1.04
CA PRO A 177 -20.68 21.04 0.26
C PRO A 177 -20.84 22.40 0.94
N SER A 178 -19.73 23.10 1.09
CA SER A 178 -19.67 24.47 1.60
C SER A 178 -18.33 25.07 1.27
N GLU A 179 -18.24 26.40 1.31
CA GLU A 179 -16.96 27.08 1.09
C GLU A 179 -15.86 26.59 2.07
N ASP A 180 -16.20 26.38 3.34
CA ASP A 180 -15.27 25.85 4.35
C ASP A 180 -14.81 24.42 4.05
N SER A 181 -15.74 23.52 3.70
CA SER A 181 -15.38 22.13 3.42
C SER A 181 -14.52 22.02 2.15
N HIS A 182 -14.82 22.83 1.14
CA HIS A 182 -14.02 22.95 -0.07
C HIS A 182 -12.63 23.55 0.20
N ALA A 183 -12.53 24.64 0.97
CA ALA A 183 -11.26 25.24 1.34
C ALA A 183 -10.37 24.26 2.12
N ARG A 184 -10.95 23.52 3.08
CA ARG A 184 -10.26 22.47 3.84
C ARG A 184 -9.79 21.32 2.94
N CYS A 185 -10.64 20.85 2.03
CA CYS A 185 -10.28 19.83 1.04
C CYS A 185 -9.08 20.27 0.19
N LYS A 186 -9.16 21.49 -0.38
CA LYS A 186 -8.08 22.10 -1.17
C LYS A 186 -6.77 22.22 -0.38
N GLN A 187 -6.84 22.65 0.88
CA GLN A 187 -5.66 22.76 1.75
C GLN A 187 -5.00 21.38 1.98
N ARG A 188 -5.78 20.38 2.38
CA ARG A 188 -5.28 19.01 2.66
C ARG A 188 -4.72 18.34 1.41
N ARG A 189 -5.36 18.55 0.26
CA ARG A 189 -4.86 18.10 -1.04
C ARG A 189 -3.49 18.70 -1.36
N ASN A 190 -3.38 20.03 -1.27
CA ASN A 190 -2.14 20.73 -1.59
C ASN A 190 -1.00 20.32 -0.64
N ASP A 191 -1.28 20.20 0.66
CA ASP A 191 -0.33 19.71 1.66
C ASP A 191 0.16 18.29 1.31
N TYR A 192 -0.75 17.36 1.02
CA TYR A 192 -0.40 16.00 0.62
C TYR A 192 0.51 15.95 -0.63
N PHE A 193 0.16 16.65 -1.71
CA PHE A 193 0.97 16.63 -2.93
C PHE A 193 2.31 17.36 -2.78
N ARG A 194 2.37 18.43 -1.99
CA ARG A 194 3.64 19.10 -1.63
C ARG A 194 4.55 18.15 -0.86
N SER A 195 4.01 17.44 0.14
CA SER A 195 4.76 16.43 0.88
C SER A 195 5.24 15.29 -0.02
N ILE A 196 4.44 14.84 -1.00
CA ILE A 196 4.91 13.85 -1.99
C ILE A 196 6.12 14.37 -2.75
N LYS A 197 6.05 15.61 -3.27
CA LYS A 197 7.16 16.21 -4.02
C LYS A 197 8.41 16.29 -3.15
N LYS A 198 8.27 16.74 -1.90
CA LYS A 198 9.36 16.79 -0.92
C LYS A 198 9.95 15.40 -0.66
N SER A 199 9.15 14.40 -0.31
CA SER A 199 9.67 13.05 -0.02
C SER A 199 10.36 12.39 -1.21
N LYS A 200 9.92 12.68 -2.44
CA LYS A 200 10.63 12.23 -3.66
C LYS A 200 12.00 12.90 -3.78
N THR A 201 12.07 14.21 -3.58
CA THR A 201 13.32 14.97 -3.62
C THR A 201 14.28 14.53 -2.51
N ASP A 202 13.80 14.45 -1.27
CA ASP A 202 14.61 14.06 -0.11
C ASP A 202 15.21 12.65 -0.31
N MET A 203 14.41 11.70 -0.80
CA MET A 203 14.89 10.34 -1.11
C MET A 203 15.95 10.35 -2.22
N TRP A 204 15.76 11.15 -3.28
CA TRP A 204 16.73 11.24 -4.37
C TRP A 204 18.05 11.86 -3.90
N ASN A 205 17.99 12.94 -3.11
CA ASN A 205 19.18 13.57 -2.57
C ASN A 205 19.94 12.62 -1.66
N GLN A 206 19.24 11.91 -0.76
CA GLN A 206 19.85 10.90 0.09
C GLN A 206 20.53 9.79 -0.73
N TYR A 207 19.93 9.38 -1.86
CA TYR A 207 20.51 8.35 -2.71
C TYR A 207 21.76 8.82 -3.48
N VAL A 208 21.88 10.12 -3.78
CA VAL A 208 23.03 10.67 -4.53
C VAL A 208 24.16 11.11 -3.61
N GLU A 209 23.84 11.46 -2.36
CA GLU A 209 24.81 11.87 -1.33
C GLU A 209 25.50 10.68 -0.65
N ASP A 210 24.89 9.48 -0.68
CA ASP A 210 25.46 8.19 -0.24
C ASP A 210 26.23 7.48 -1.38
#